data_AF-A0A031IJN4-F1
#
_entry.id   AF-A0A031IJN4-F1
#
_cell.length_a   1.000
_cell.length_b   1.000
_cell.length_c   1.000
_cell.angle_alpha   90.00
_cell.angle_beta   90.00
_cell.angle_gamma   90.00
#
_symmetry.space_group_name_H-M   'P 1'
#
loop_
_entity.id
_entity.type
_entity.pdbx_description
1 polymer ?
#
loop_
_entity_poly.entity_id
_entity_poly.type
_entity_poly.pdbx_seq_one_letter_code
_entity_poly.pdbx_strand_id
1 'polypeptide(L)'
;MRRYIHTGILAGAVLLAGCGKEQYLDLTYDANYWGGISTTFDGQEIPDLPKKQTAALLKACQQKPDMMRLPDRYVQHEGFDLYFLPPSVQGREFQHVRFLSDEKKDYLACQPIRHADYAIHQIKRSDYPFVDWSNQPLKAKSTDVRFKPVPKEVMDQQKQENEESKDTKGLGRYLFPSYQLSLPPEGQFVLFMKDKNKDKEQTLFETTESRAGSELNLAFRVIPNSGLQHTSIELMTSGDRIGIPSVIQDHVMGQSYQIKRKQLPTTLSVGQTVPFATVWKKEGGKIVQETSLYMRLNQTYKKPANYKYGFLDASPTTYVGYIHDSPKQLVDNDFKFISAIPDKLAKKMAQELKETDVMEPQGTKLKQKKLTLIRKGKSQTFELFERKRAKKLEIYVVKPGSKKGAKLSGTTSEALSEVLNQ
;
A
#
# COMPACT_ATOMS: atom_id res chain seq x y z
N MET A 1 -41.20 -75.65 -12.52
CA MET A 1 -41.36 -75.06 -11.18
C MET A 1 -41.12 -73.56 -11.25
N ARG A 2 -42.13 -72.80 -10.80
CA ARG A 2 -42.14 -71.39 -10.32
C ARG A 2 -41.57 -70.25 -11.20
N ARG A 3 -42.53 -69.51 -11.77
CA ARG A 3 -42.53 -68.06 -12.04
C ARG A 3 -42.09 -67.26 -10.81
N TYR A 4 -41.44 -66.11 -11.01
CA TYR A 4 -41.81 -64.86 -10.32
C TYR A 4 -41.54 -63.66 -11.23
N ILE A 5 -42.61 -62.91 -11.46
CA ILE A 5 -42.65 -61.56 -12.02
C ILE A 5 -42.47 -60.61 -10.83
N HIS A 6 -41.58 -59.62 -10.94
CA HIS A 6 -41.73 -58.37 -10.20
C HIS A 6 -41.45 -57.16 -11.10
N THR A 7 -42.56 -56.62 -11.60
CA THR A 7 -42.84 -55.18 -11.73
C THR A 7 -42.24 -54.35 -10.59
N GLY A 8 -41.61 -53.21 -10.90
CA GLY A 8 -41.06 -52.32 -9.89
C GLY A 8 -40.55 -50.97 -10.41
N ILE A 9 -41.47 -50.15 -10.92
CA ILE A 9 -41.52 -48.67 -10.79
C ILE A 9 -40.34 -47.86 -11.38
N LEU A 10 -40.65 -47.20 -12.51
CA LEU A 10 -40.14 -45.88 -12.86
C LEU A 10 -40.34 -44.92 -11.68
N ALA A 11 -39.26 -44.46 -11.06
CA ALA A 11 -39.26 -43.21 -10.34
C ALA A 11 -38.09 -42.39 -10.88
N GLY A 12 -38.43 -41.45 -11.77
CA GLY A 12 -37.50 -40.45 -12.26
C GLY A 12 -36.88 -39.69 -11.11
N ALA A 13 -35.56 -39.81 -10.96
CA ALA A 13 -34.78 -38.74 -10.38
C ALA A 13 -34.71 -37.63 -11.43
N VAL A 14 -35.73 -36.78 -11.44
CA VAL A 14 -35.58 -35.41 -11.88
C VAL A 14 -34.44 -34.85 -11.05
N LEU A 15 -33.26 -34.72 -11.67
CA LEU A 15 -32.20 -33.85 -11.20
C LEU A 15 -32.79 -32.44 -11.20
N LEU A 16 -33.50 -32.10 -10.12
CA LEU A 16 -33.74 -30.72 -9.74
C LEU A 16 -32.35 -30.10 -9.62
N ALA A 17 -31.98 -29.34 -10.65
CA ALA A 17 -30.85 -28.44 -10.60
C ALA A 17 -31.03 -27.57 -9.35
N GLY A 18 -30.34 -27.93 -8.28
CA GLY A 18 -30.25 -27.08 -7.12
C GLY A 18 -29.66 -25.76 -7.59
N CYS A 19 -30.46 -24.69 -7.53
CA CYS A 19 -29.99 -23.32 -7.54
C CYS A 19 -29.07 -23.16 -6.33
N GLY A 20 -27.81 -23.55 -6.48
CA GLY A 20 -26.76 -23.19 -5.55
C GLY A 20 -26.55 -21.69 -5.72
N LYS A 21 -26.78 -20.93 -4.65
CA LYS A 21 -26.33 -19.54 -4.57
C LYS A 21 -24.85 -19.50 -4.99
N GLU A 22 -24.54 -18.82 -6.08
CA GLU A 22 -23.17 -18.65 -6.53
C GLU A 22 -22.65 -17.30 -6.02
N GLN A 23 -21.38 -17.26 -5.62
CA GLN A 23 -20.71 -15.98 -5.36
C GLN A 23 -20.44 -15.29 -6.69
N TYR A 24 -21.33 -14.38 -7.07
CA TYR A 24 -21.28 -13.74 -8.38
C TYR A 24 -20.34 -12.52 -8.41
N LEU A 25 -20.22 -11.82 -7.27
CA LEU A 25 -19.21 -10.78 -7.03
C LEU A 25 -17.91 -11.39 -6.48
N ASP A 26 -16.86 -11.29 -7.27
CA ASP A 26 -15.49 -11.63 -6.91
C ASP A 26 -14.55 -10.54 -7.42
N LEU A 27 -14.30 -9.53 -6.57
CA LEU A 27 -13.43 -8.42 -6.93
C LEU A 27 -11.97 -8.91 -6.98
N THR A 28 -11.28 -8.61 -8.08
CA THR A 28 -9.87 -8.94 -8.29
C THR A 28 -9.09 -7.66 -8.62
N TYR A 29 -7.76 -7.66 -8.59
CA TYR A 29 -7.03 -6.51 -9.11
C TYR A 29 -6.92 -6.63 -10.63
N ASP A 30 -7.63 -5.76 -11.32
CA ASP A 30 -7.65 -5.68 -12.78
C ASP A 30 -6.58 -4.69 -13.27
N ALA A 31 -5.63 -5.19 -14.07
CA ALA A 31 -4.52 -4.40 -14.62
C ALA A 31 -4.95 -3.19 -15.47
N ASN A 32 -6.19 -3.13 -15.93
CA ASN A 32 -6.72 -1.94 -16.59
C ASN A 32 -6.71 -0.71 -15.66
N TYR A 33 -6.94 -0.92 -14.36
CA TYR A 33 -7.01 0.14 -13.35
C TYR A 33 -5.71 0.30 -12.54
N TRP A 34 -4.65 -0.40 -12.92
CA TRP A 34 -3.36 -0.35 -12.24
C TRP A 34 -2.24 0.10 -13.18
N GLY A 35 -1.35 0.94 -12.66
CA GLY A 35 -0.09 1.35 -13.26
C GLY A 35 1.06 0.74 -12.48
N GLY A 36 2.28 0.95 -12.97
CA GLY A 36 3.47 0.53 -12.26
C GLY A 36 4.66 1.40 -12.66
N ILE A 37 5.58 1.59 -11.74
CA ILE A 37 6.84 2.31 -11.95
C ILE A 37 7.98 1.49 -11.38
N SER A 38 9.18 1.63 -11.93
CA SER A 38 10.40 1.11 -11.29
C SER A 38 10.76 1.96 -10.06
N THR A 39 11.48 1.41 -9.09
CA THR A 39 11.86 2.11 -7.84
C THR A 39 13.36 2.19 -7.61
N THR A 40 14.18 1.82 -8.60
CA THR A 40 15.65 1.71 -8.44
C THR A 40 16.46 2.90 -8.94
N PHE A 41 15.83 3.99 -9.39
CA PHE A 41 16.57 5.07 -10.03
C PHE A 41 16.59 6.37 -9.21
N ASP A 42 17.80 6.91 -9.04
CA ASP A 42 18.18 8.10 -8.28
C ASP A 42 17.63 9.40 -8.92
N GLY A 43 16.32 9.62 -8.82
CA GLY A 43 15.70 10.91 -9.09
C GLY A 43 15.47 11.28 -10.56
N GLN A 44 15.56 10.32 -11.50
CA GLN A 44 15.11 10.52 -12.89
C GLN A 44 13.60 10.29 -13.02
N GLU A 45 12.94 10.97 -13.97
CA GLU A 45 11.54 10.68 -14.32
C GLU A 45 11.40 9.21 -14.71
N ILE A 46 10.62 8.46 -13.94
CA ILE A 46 10.45 7.03 -14.13
C ILE A 46 9.26 6.82 -15.07
N PRO A 47 9.47 6.28 -16.30
CA PRO A 47 8.37 6.02 -17.19
C PRO A 47 7.47 4.90 -16.64
N ASP A 48 6.17 5.01 -16.89
CA ASP A 48 5.21 3.97 -16.54
C ASP A 48 5.58 2.63 -17.19
N LEU A 49 5.49 1.56 -16.41
CA LEU A 49 5.66 0.20 -16.88
C LEU A 49 4.61 -0.14 -17.95
N PRO A 50 5.01 -0.81 -19.05
CA PRO A 50 4.08 -1.37 -20.01
C PRO A 50 2.99 -2.21 -19.34
N LYS A 51 1.74 -2.07 -19.79
CA LYS A 51 0.57 -2.77 -19.22
C LYS A 51 0.75 -4.28 -19.07
N LYS A 52 1.45 -4.93 -20.00
CA LYS A 52 1.75 -6.37 -19.92
C LYS A 52 2.62 -6.73 -18.71
N GLN A 53 3.60 -5.88 -18.37
CA GLN A 53 4.47 -6.07 -17.21
C GLN A 53 3.70 -5.79 -15.92
N THR A 54 2.96 -4.67 -15.86
CA THR A 54 2.06 -4.36 -14.73
C THR A 54 1.09 -5.49 -14.44
N ALA A 55 0.45 -6.06 -15.48
CA ALA A 55 -0.46 -7.20 -15.34
C ALA A 55 0.25 -8.46 -14.82
N ALA A 56 1.48 -8.73 -15.28
CA ALA A 56 2.26 -9.88 -14.83
C ALA A 56 2.62 -9.77 -13.34
N LEU A 57 3.11 -8.60 -12.90
CA LEU A 57 3.43 -8.33 -11.50
C LEU A 57 2.18 -8.41 -10.61
N LEU A 58 1.08 -7.76 -11.02
CA LEU A 58 -0.18 -7.76 -10.28
C LEU A 58 -0.76 -9.18 -10.13
N LYS A 59 -0.68 -9.99 -11.20
CA LYS A 59 -1.11 -11.38 -11.18
C LYS A 59 -0.27 -12.23 -10.23
N ALA A 60 1.06 -12.07 -10.28
CA ALA A 60 1.95 -12.82 -9.40
C ALA A 60 1.67 -12.52 -7.93
N CYS A 61 1.47 -11.25 -7.59
CA CYS A 61 1.14 -10.84 -6.23
C CYS A 61 -0.25 -11.23 -5.72
N GLN A 62 -1.14 -11.74 -6.58
CA GLN A 62 -2.44 -12.29 -6.19
C GLN A 62 -2.39 -13.79 -5.91
N GLN A 63 -1.30 -14.47 -6.29
CA GLN A 63 -1.17 -15.89 -6.06
C GLN A 63 -1.07 -16.17 -4.56
N LYS A 64 -1.44 -17.39 -4.16
CA LYS A 64 -1.17 -17.82 -2.80
C LYS A 64 0.36 -17.88 -2.62
N PRO A 65 0.94 -17.27 -1.57
CA PRO A 65 2.37 -17.35 -1.33
C PRO A 65 2.78 -18.81 -1.14
N ASP A 66 3.90 -19.19 -1.73
CA ASP A 66 4.49 -20.53 -1.58
C ASP A 66 5.51 -20.59 -0.43
N MET A 67 5.84 -19.44 0.15
CA MET A 67 6.75 -19.31 1.29
C MET A 67 6.10 -18.55 2.46
N MET A 68 6.43 -18.97 3.68
CA MET A 68 5.95 -18.34 4.92
C MET A 68 6.85 -17.19 5.41
N ARG A 69 8.10 -17.12 4.94
CA ARG A 69 9.09 -16.10 5.29
C ARG A 69 10.09 -15.90 4.16
N LEU A 70 10.74 -14.75 4.15
CA LEU A 70 11.87 -14.49 3.24
C LEU A 70 13.00 -15.50 3.51
N PRO A 71 13.82 -15.83 2.50
CA PRO A 71 15.05 -16.57 2.76
C PRO A 71 15.93 -15.80 3.75
N ASP A 72 16.70 -16.50 4.57
CA ASP A 72 17.53 -15.87 5.63
C ASP A 72 18.68 -14.99 5.08
N ARG A 73 18.94 -15.08 3.77
CA ARG A 73 19.90 -14.25 3.02
C ARG A 73 19.42 -14.08 1.59
N TYR A 74 19.24 -12.84 1.15
CA TYR A 74 18.97 -12.53 -0.26
C TYR A 74 19.58 -11.19 -0.70
N VAL A 75 19.68 -11.01 -2.01
CA VAL A 75 19.98 -9.74 -2.68
C VAL A 75 18.69 -9.20 -3.26
N GLN A 76 18.47 -7.89 -3.16
CA GLN A 76 17.39 -7.23 -3.89
C GLN A 76 17.93 -6.71 -5.23
N HIS A 77 17.20 -7.00 -6.30
CA HIS A 77 17.42 -6.51 -7.65
C HIS A 77 16.60 -5.24 -7.85
N GLU A 78 15.91 -5.15 -8.98
CA GLU A 78 14.93 -4.10 -9.25
C GLU A 78 13.67 -4.23 -8.38
N GLY A 79 13.14 -3.09 -7.95
CA GLY A 79 11.85 -2.96 -7.29
C GLY A 79 10.88 -2.22 -8.18
N PHE A 80 9.59 -2.53 -8.03
CA PHE A 80 8.51 -1.87 -8.74
C PHE A 80 7.40 -1.50 -7.76
N ASP A 81 6.79 -0.34 -7.97
CA ASP A 81 5.62 0.08 -7.23
C ASP A 81 4.42 0.11 -8.18
N LEU A 82 3.44 -0.73 -7.89
CA LEU A 82 2.17 -0.76 -8.61
C LEU A 82 1.21 0.21 -7.94
N TYR A 83 0.48 1.01 -8.70
CA TYR A 83 -0.47 1.98 -8.14
C TYR A 83 -1.81 1.95 -8.84
N PHE A 84 -2.87 2.20 -8.08
CA PHE A 84 -4.21 2.34 -8.61
C PHE A 84 -4.35 3.67 -9.36
N LEU A 85 -4.69 3.58 -10.65
CA LEU A 85 -4.73 4.70 -11.59
C LEU A 85 -5.89 5.67 -11.40
N PRO A 86 -7.05 5.29 -10.83
CA PRO A 86 -8.12 6.22 -10.46
C PRO A 86 -8.00 6.70 -8.98
N PRO A 87 -7.05 7.57 -8.61
CA PRO A 87 -6.90 7.99 -7.22
C PRO A 87 -8.09 8.83 -6.73
N SER A 88 -8.80 9.51 -7.64
CA SER A 88 -10.03 10.27 -7.34
C SER A 88 -11.20 9.36 -6.94
N VAL A 89 -11.13 8.06 -7.24
CA VAL A 89 -12.20 7.09 -7.01
C VAL A 89 -12.09 6.45 -5.62
N GLN A 90 -10.89 6.05 -5.20
CA GLN A 90 -10.70 5.36 -3.92
C GLN A 90 -9.40 5.73 -3.21
N GLY A 91 -8.78 6.86 -3.55
CA GLY A 91 -7.44 7.21 -3.09
C GLY A 91 -6.35 6.42 -3.80
N ARG A 92 -5.08 6.75 -3.50
CA ARG A 92 -3.94 6.03 -4.06
C ARG A 92 -3.71 4.73 -3.29
N GLU A 93 -3.81 3.61 -3.99
CA GLU A 93 -3.48 2.28 -3.49
C GLU A 93 -2.15 1.85 -4.14
N PHE A 94 -1.12 1.48 -3.35
CA PHE A 94 0.24 1.12 -3.79
C PHE A 94 0.75 -0.28 -3.37
N GLN A 95 1.04 -1.17 -4.30
CA GLN A 95 1.65 -2.46 -4.01
C GLN A 95 3.14 -2.46 -4.35
N HIS A 96 3.98 -2.75 -3.36
CA HIS A 96 5.42 -2.88 -3.58
C HIS A 96 5.74 -4.29 -4.06
N VAL A 97 6.57 -4.36 -5.10
CA VAL A 97 7.06 -5.60 -5.68
C VAL A 97 8.57 -5.56 -5.68
N ARG A 98 9.22 -6.55 -5.08
CA ARG A 98 10.68 -6.61 -4.95
C ARG A 98 11.17 -7.95 -5.49
N PHE A 99 12.14 -7.88 -6.40
CA PHE A 99 12.80 -9.07 -6.93
C PHE A 99 14.02 -9.39 -6.08
N LEU A 100 14.07 -10.62 -5.57
CA LEU A 100 15.11 -11.06 -4.65
C LEU A 100 15.80 -12.32 -5.18
N SER A 101 17.07 -12.53 -4.84
CA SER A 101 17.76 -13.81 -5.09
C SER A 101 18.60 -14.24 -3.91
N ASP A 102 18.63 -15.53 -3.62
CA ASP A 102 19.68 -16.14 -2.80
C ASP A 102 20.71 -16.87 -3.70
N GLU A 103 21.58 -17.68 -3.09
CA GLU A 103 22.60 -18.44 -3.85
C GLU A 103 22.02 -19.49 -4.82
N LYS A 104 20.75 -19.86 -4.68
CA LYS A 104 20.13 -21.02 -5.34
C LYS A 104 18.84 -20.70 -6.08
N LYS A 105 18.12 -19.65 -5.68
CA LYS A 105 16.73 -19.38 -6.06
C LYS A 105 16.47 -17.89 -6.19
N ASP A 106 15.47 -17.57 -7.02
CA ASP A 106 14.94 -16.23 -7.19
C ASP A 106 13.52 -16.15 -6.63
N TYR A 107 13.16 -14.98 -6.11
CA TYR A 107 11.92 -14.73 -5.39
C TYR A 107 11.29 -13.41 -5.82
N LEU A 108 9.96 -13.38 -5.79
CA LEU A 108 9.16 -12.17 -5.88
C LEU A 108 8.51 -11.92 -4.53
N ALA A 109 8.80 -10.79 -3.92
CA ALA A 109 8.18 -10.37 -2.66
C ALA A 109 7.18 -9.25 -2.94
N CYS A 110 5.91 -9.52 -2.67
CA CYS A 110 4.78 -8.61 -2.89
C CYS A 110 4.26 -8.09 -1.55
N GLN A 111 4.38 -6.78 -1.29
CA GLN A 111 3.85 -6.17 -0.08
C GLN A 111 2.54 -5.43 -0.39
N PRO A 112 1.40 -5.85 0.18
CA PRO A 112 0.16 -5.11 0.06
C PRO A 112 0.18 -3.83 0.93
N ILE A 113 -0.45 -2.78 0.42
CA ILE A 113 -0.68 -1.42 0.97
C ILE A 113 -1.00 -1.36 2.47
N ARG A 114 -1.66 -2.38 2.99
CA ARG A 114 -2.28 -2.39 4.32
C ARG A 114 -1.76 -3.54 5.19
N HIS A 115 -0.84 -4.35 4.67
CA HIS A 115 -0.30 -5.54 5.31
C HIS A 115 1.22 -5.47 5.40
N ALA A 116 1.71 -5.90 6.55
CA ALA A 116 3.10 -5.89 6.92
C ALA A 116 3.91 -6.95 6.17
N ASP A 117 3.33 -8.13 6.02
CA ASP A 117 4.04 -9.31 5.55
C ASP A 117 4.06 -9.35 4.02
N TYR A 118 5.24 -9.59 3.47
CA TYR A 118 5.39 -9.91 2.06
C TYR A 118 4.71 -11.25 1.77
N ALA A 119 3.88 -11.29 0.73
CA ALA A 119 3.56 -12.52 0.04
C ALA A 119 4.75 -12.85 -0.87
N ILE A 120 5.38 -14.00 -0.62
CA ILE A 120 6.63 -14.38 -1.27
C ILE A 120 6.36 -15.55 -2.18
N HIS A 121 6.92 -15.47 -3.39
CA HIS A 121 6.78 -16.44 -4.46
C HIS A 121 8.16 -16.83 -4.98
N GLN A 122 8.48 -18.12 -5.06
CA GLN A 122 9.64 -18.55 -5.83
C GLN A 122 9.35 -18.39 -7.33
N ILE A 123 10.28 -17.81 -8.08
CA ILE A 123 10.10 -17.48 -9.51
C ILE A 123 11.27 -17.94 -10.37
N LYS A 124 11.11 -17.82 -11.69
CA LYS A 124 12.20 -17.96 -12.67
C LYS A 124 12.49 -16.60 -13.29
N ARG A 125 13.77 -16.24 -13.46
CA ARG A 125 14.18 -14.98 -14.12
C ARG A 125 13.61 -14.83 -15.52
N SER A 126 13.46 -15.94 -16.24
CA SER A 126 12.88 -15.97 -17.59
C SER A 126 11.46 -15.43 -17.67
N ASP A 127 10.71 -15.49 -16.56
CA ASP A 127 9.33 -15.00 -16.50
C ASP A 127 9.28 -13.47 -16.37
N TYR A 128 10.41 -12.85 -16.02
CA TYR A 128 10.59 -11.42 -15.78
C TYR A 128 11.84 -10.88 -16.48
N PRO A 129 11.89 -10.92 -17.83
CA PRO A 129 13.06 -10.51 -18.60
C PRO A 129 13.32 -9.00 -18.59
N PHE A 130 12.39 -8.22 -18.04
CA PHE A 130 12.46 -6.77 -17.94
C PHE A 130 13.09 -6.29 -16.62
N VAL A 131 13.36 -7.21 -15.69
CA VAL A 131 14.02 -6.92 -14.42
C VAL A 131 15.51 -6.88 -14.65
N ASP A 132 16.17 -5.84 -14.15
CA ASP A 132 17.62 -5.84 -14.12
C ASP A 132 18.16 -6.82 -13.05
N TRP A 133 18.68 -7.95 -13.53
CA TRP A 133 19.33 -8.98 -12.71
C TRP A 133 20.86 -8.79 -12.63
N SER A 134 21.38 -7.66 -13.13
CA SER A 134 22.81 -7.34 -13.17
C SER A 134 23.43 -7.11 -11.80
N ASN A 135 22.60 -6.86 -10.78
CA ASN A 135 23.00 -6.86 -9.38
C ASN A 135 23.61 -8.22 -9.03
N GLN A 136 24.92 -8.33 -9.20
CA GLN A 136 25.67 -9.50 -8.76
C GLN A 136 25.48 -9.64 -7.25
N PRO A 137 25.41 -10.87 -6.73
CA PRO A 137 25.50 -11.09 -5.29
C PRO A 137 26.87 -10.65 -4.81
N LEU A 138 27.00 -9.37 -4.51
CA LEU A 138 28.13 -8.84 -3.77
C LEU A 138 28.07 -9.53 -2.41
N LYS A 139 28.97 -10.50 -2.21
CA LYS A 139 29.32 -11.20 -0.97
C LYS A 139 28.43 -10.83 0.22
N ALA A 140 27.65 -11.80 0.73
CA ALA A 140 26.81 -11.71 1.94
C ALA A 140 26.76 -10.29 2.55
N LYS A 141 25.88 -9.43 2.03
CA LYS A 141 25.76 -8.07 2.56
C LYS A 141 25.30 -8.15 4.02
N SER A 142 26.01 -7.40 4.85
CA SER A 142 25.82 -7.24 6.31
C SER A 142 24.35 -7.33 6.74
N THR A 143 24.05 -8.13 7.75
CA THR A 143 22.76 -8.14 8.45
C THR A 143 22.58 -6.94 9.39
N ASP A 144 23.65 -6.17 9.58
CA ASP A 144 23.67 -5.04 10.51
C ASP A 144 23.52 -3.71 9.80
N VAL A 145 22.91 -2.74 10.48
CA VAL A 145 22.97 -1.32 10.10
C VAL A 145 24.38 -0.82 10.35
N ARG A 146 24.98 -0.14 9.36
CA ARG A 146 26.31 0.47 9.48
C ARG A 146 26.20 1.98 9.54
N PHE A 147 26.94 2.58 10.47
CA PHE A 147 27.02 4.03 10.59
C PHE A 147 28.19 4.55 9.73
N LYS A 148 27.87 5.42 8.79
CA LYS A 148 28.84 6.06 7.88
C LYS A 148 28.92 7.57 8.16
N PRO A 149 30.06 8.20 7.84
CA PRO A 149 30.12 9.65 7.71
C PRO A 149 29.08 10.15 6.71
N VAL A 150 28.48 11.30 6.98
CA VAL A 150 27.52 11.93 6.06
C VAL A 150 28.27 12.47 4.84
N PRO A 151 27.77 12.24 3.60
CA PRO A 151 28.36 12.82 2.40
C PRO A 151 28.46 14.34 2.47
N LYS A 152 29.47 14.91 1.81
CA LYS A 152 29.74 16.35 1.86
C LYS A 152 28.58 17.15 1.26
N GLU A 153 27.96 16.63 0.22
CA GLU A 153 26.84 17.26 -0.49
C GLU A 153 25.63 17.45 0.44
N VAL A 154 25.31 16.41 1.24
CA VAL A 154 24.25 16.47 2.25
C VAL A 154 24.63 17.44 3.37
N MET A 155 25.89 17.45 3.79
CA MET A 155 26.38 18.41 4.80
C MET A 155 26.29 19.87 4.31
N ASP A 156 26.66 20.12 3.06
CA ASP A 156 26.64 21.45 2.43
C ASP A 156 25.18 21.92 2.24
N GLN A 157 24.27 21.04 1.80
CA GLN A 157 22.84 21.32 1.72
C GLN A 157 22.25 21.71 3.08
N GLN A 158 22.55 20.93 4.13
CA GLN A 158 22.09 21.24 5.50
C GLN A 158 22.64 22.56 6.01
N LYS A 159 23.89 22.89 5.67
CA LYS A 159 24.51 24.17 6.00
C LYS A 159 23.80 25.32 5.30
N GLN A 160 23.50 25.17 4.01
CA GLN A 160 22.76 26.16 3.24
C GLN A 160 21.34 26.37 3.80
N GLU A 161 20.57 25.30 4.06
CA GLU A 161 19.25 25.40 4.69
C GLU A 161 19.31 26.15 6.04
N ASN A 162 20.37 25.91 6.82
CA ASN A 162 20.60 26.61 8.07
C ASN A 162 20.93 28.10 7.91
N GLU A 163 21.61 28.48 6.84
CA GLU A 163 21.93 29.88 6.54
C GLU A 163 20.69 30.61 6.04
N GLU A 164 19.95 30.04 5.09
CA GLU A 164 18.71 30.60 4.53
C GLU A 164 17.60 30.76 5.60
N SER A 165 17.53 29.85 6.57
CA SER A 165 16.58 29.95 7.70
C SER A 165 16.85 31.12 8.65
N LYS A 166 18.04 31.74 8.62
CA LYS A 166 18.34 32.92 9.44
C LYS A 166 17.63 34.17 8.91
N ASP A 167 17.40 34.23 7.60
CA ASP A 167 16.88 35.41 6.90
C ASP A 167 15.35 35.43 6.83
N THR A 168 14.70 34.28 6.99
CA THR A 168 13.23 34.17 7.00
C THR A 168 12.71 33.96 8.42
N LYS A 169 11.86 34.88 8.92
CA LYS A 169 11.19 34.77 10.24
C LYS A 169 10.21 33.58 10.36
N GLY A 170 10.20 32.62 9.43
CA GLY A 170 9.11 31.65 9.27
C GLY A 170 9.48 30.17 9.11
N LEU A 171 10.72 29.80 8.76
CA LEU A 171 11.04 28.39 8.48
C LEU A 171 12.34 27.93 9.16
N GLY A 172 12.15 27.08 10.17
CA GLY A 172 13.08 26.04 10.66
C GLY A 172 14.53 26.43 10.96
N ARG A 173 14.88 26.66 12.22
CA ARG A 173 16.28 26.87 12.62
C ARG A 173 16.95 25.53 12.98
N TYR A 174 18.22 25.38 12.56
CA TYR A 174 19.18 24.37 13.04
C TYR A 174 18.86 22.91 12.67
N LEU A 175 19.28 22.52 11.47
CA LEU A 175 19.70 21.17 11.13
C LEU A 175 21.04 20.88 11.79
N PHE A 176 21.05 19.89 12.68
CA PHE A 176 22.25 19.49 13.40
C PHE A 176 22.95 18.31 12.72
N PRO A 177 24.27 18.10 12.96
CA PRO A 177 25.05 17.03 12.33
C PRO A 177 24.32 15.69 12.28
N SER A 178 24.33 15.11 11.08
CA SER A 178 23.53 13.94 10.75
C SER A 178 24.36 12.65 10.85
N TYR A 179 23.68 11.51 10.77
CA TYR A 179 24.33 10.22 10.53
C TYR A 179 23.81 9.65 9.23
N GLN A 180 24.71 9.12 8.41
CA GLN A 180 24.31 8.28 7.30
C GLN A 180 24.26 6.83 7.78
N LEU A 181 23.13 6.18 7.60
CA LEU A 181 22.88 4.79 7.93
C LEU A 181 22.84 4.00 6.63
N SER A 182 23.71 3.01 6.51
CA SER A 182 23.56 1.98 5.49
C SER A 182 22.67 0.89 6.08
N LEU A 183 21.47 0.76 5.53
CA LEU A 183 20.51 -0.23 5.99
C LEU A 183 20.79 -1.62 5.41
N PRO A 184 20.63 -2.68 6.22
CA PRO A 184 20.66 -4.04 5.72
C PRO A 184 19.44 -4.31 4.83
N PRO A 185 19.50 -5.33 3.96
CA PRO A 185 18.35 -5.79 3.19
C PRO A 185 17.23 -6.35 4.07
N GLU A 186 17.54 -6.83 5.27
CA GLU A 186 16.59 -7.50 6.14
C GLU A 186 16.44 -6.79 7.48
N GLY A 187 15.24 -6.98 8.06
CA GLY A 187 14.88 -6.40 9.33
C GLY A 187 14.24 -5.02 9.19
N GLN A 188 13.66 -4.57 10.29
CA GLN A 188 13.01 -3.27 10.38
C GLN A 188 13.86 -2.37 11.27
N PHE A 189 14.42 -1.32 10.69
CA PHE A 189 15.08 -0.28 11.45
C PHE A 189 14.02 0.58 12.12
N VAL A 190 14.12 0.74 13.42
CA VAL A 190 13.19 1.50 14.26
C VAL A 190 13.95 2.55 15.03
N LEU A 191 13.48 3.79 14.92
CA LEU A 191 13.85 4.91 15.78
C LEU A 191 12.67 5.19 16.71
N PHE A 192 12.91 5.19 18.01
CA PHE A 192 11.85 5.41 19.00
C PHE A 192 12.34 6.24 20.18
N MET A 193 11.40 6.80 20.93
CA MET A 193 11.67 7.56 22.14
C MET A 193 11.05 6.93 23.37
N LYS A 194 11.73 7.13 24.50
CA LYS A 194 11.24 6.85 25.84
C LYS A 194 11.36 8.13 26.68
N ASP A 195 10.22 8.63 27.15
CA ASP A 195 10.20 9.67 28.17
C ASP A 195 10.56 9.02 29.50
N LYS A 196 11.44 9.64 30.29
CA LYS A 196 11.84 9.10 31.60
C LYS A 196 10.65 8.88 32.52
N ASN A 197 9.58 9.66 32.33
CA ASN A 197 8.36 9.61 33.14
C ASN A 197 7.25 8.71 32.54
N LYS A 198 7.50 8.06 31.39
CA LYS A 198 6.53 7.16 30.74
C LYS A 198 7.20 5.84 30.35
N ASP A 199 6.64 4.73 30.79
CA ASP A 199 7.17 3.40 30.42
C ASP A 199 6.89 3.00 28.97
N LYS A 200 6.08 3.78 28.25
CA LYS A 200 5.67 3.46 26.88
C LYS A 200 6.68 3.97 25.85
N GLU A 201 7.17 3.05 25.00
CA GLU A 201 7.92 3.39 23.78
C GLU A 201 6.99 4.11 22.78
N GLN A 202 7.48 5.22 22.22
CA GLN A 202 6.83 5.90 21.11
C GLN A 202 7.73 5.82 19.88
N THR A 203 7.29 5.10 18.85
CA THR A 203 8.01 5.01 17.57
C THR A 203 7.97 6.37 16.87
N LEU A 204 9.16 6.88 16.53
CA LEU A 204 9.36 8.10 15.74
C LEU A 204 9.48 7.77 14.25
N PHE A 205 10.14 6.67 13.94
CA PHE A 205 10.23 6.15 12.58
C PHE A 205 10.46 4.66 12.60
N GLU A 206 9.96 4.00 11.57
CA GLU A 206 10.28 2.60 11.30
C GLU A 206 10.26 2.38 9.80
N THR A 207 11.25 1.65 9.29
CA THR A 207 11.29 1.31 7.86
C THR A 207 10.06 0.48 7.51
N THR A 208 9.40 0.84 6.41
CA THR A 208 8.14 0.22 5.98
C THR A 208 8.36 -0.94 5.01
N GLU A 209 9.57 -1.07 4.48
CA GLU A 209 9.99 -2.06 3.49
C GLU A 209 11.49 -2.42 3.68
N SER A 210 11.92 -3.53 3.07
CA SER A 210 13.33 -3.89 2.92
C SER A 210 14.05 -2.86 2.04
N ARG A 211 15.06 -2.18 2.58
CA ARG A 211 15.82 -1.13 1.89
C ARG A 211 17.29 -1.53 1.75
N ALA A 212 17.54 -2.54 0.93
CA ALA A 212 18.88 -3.05 0.69
C ALA A 212 19.79 -1.95 0.14
N GLY A 213 20.80 -1.54 0.92
CA GLY A 213 21.81 -0.59 0.46
C GLY A 213 21.33 0.87 0.38
N SER A 214 20.12 1.19 0.83
CA SER A 214 19.68 2.58 0.94
C SER A 214 20.47 3.29 2.04
N GLU A 215 20.83 4.54 1.76
CA GLU A 215 21.54 5.42 2.69
C GLU A 215 20.54 6.41 3.30
N LEU A 216 20.24 6.24 4.59
CA LEU A 216 19.37 7.16 5.34
C LEU A 216 20.20 8.18 6.10
N ASN A 217 19.89 9.45 5.92
CA ASN A 217 20.42 10.55 6.70
C ASN A 217 19.46 10.90 7.84
N LEU A 218 19.92 10.81 9.08
CA LEU A 218 19.19 11.22 10.28
C LEU A 218 19.58 12.64 10.67
N ALA A 219 18.61 13.57 10.71
CA ALA A 219 18.83 14.95 11.12
C ALA A 219 17.88 15.37 12.26
N PHE A 220 18.34 16.27 13.13
CA PHE A 220 17.45 16.96 14.07
C PHE A 220 17.09 18.33 13.49
N ARG A 221 15.82 18.71 13.57
CA ARG A 221 15.33 20.03 13.15
C ARG A 221 14.57 20.70 14.29
N VAL A 222 14.65 22.02 14.36
CA VAL A 222 13.75 22.83 15.20
C VAL A 222 12.85 23.69 14.34
N ILE A 223 11.55 23.51 14.48
CA ILE A 223 10.53 24.16 13.66
C ILE A 223 9.68 25.09 14.53
N PRO A 224 9.60 26.40 14.23
CA PRO A 224 8.63 27.27 14.84
C PRO A 224 7.23 27.01 14.28
N ASN A 225 6.22 27.00 15.16
CA ASN A 225 4.81 26.88 14.80
C ASN A 225 3.96 27.83 15.68
N SER A 226 3.54 28.97 15.14
CA SER A 226 2.54 29.89 15.73
C SER A 226 2.58 30.01 17.28
N GLY A 227 3.68 30.56 17.82
CA GLY A 227 3.86 30.79 19.27
C GLY A 227 4.43 29.60 20.06
N LEU A 228 4.47 28.42 19.47
CA LEU A 228 5.17 27.23 19.93
C LEU A 228 6.40 26.97 19.04
N GLN A 229 7.41 26.32 19.58
CA GLN A 229 8.52 25.75 18.83
C GLN A 229 8.56 24.25 19.11
N HIS A 230 8.96 23.46 18.14
CA HIS A 230 9.00 22.00 18.26
C HIS A 230 10.37 21.48 17.82
N THR A 231 10.93 20.56 18.59
CA THR A 231 12.10 19.78 18.17
C THR A 231 11.60 18.50 17.52
N SER A 232 12.02 18.24 16.29
CA SER A 232 11.67 17.07 15.51
C SER A 232 12.92 16.32 15.03
N ILE A 233 12.71 15.06 14.65
CA ILE A 233 13.66 14.28 13.87
C ILE A 233 13.16 14.17 12.44
N GLU A 234 14.08 14.40 11.51
CA GLU A 234 13.86 14.23 10.09
C GLU A 234 14.75 13.13 9.54
N LEU A 235 14.22 12.44 8.56
CA LEU A 235 14.89 11.39 7.81
C LEU A 235 14.94 11.80 6.36
N MET A 236 16.10 11.59 5.74
CA MET A 236 16.29 11.92 4.33
C MET A 236 16.98 10.75 3.61
N THR A 237 16.59 10.46 2.38
CA THR A 237 17.36 9.60 1.44
C THR A 237 17.89 10.50 0.36
N SER A 238 19.19 10.48 0.09
CA SER A 238 19.81 11.25 -1.01
C SER A 238 19.46 12.75 -1.01
N GLY A 239 19.15 13.33 0.16
CA GLY A 239 18.75 14.74 0.31
C GLY A 239 17.23 14.98 0.34
N ASP A 240 16.42 14.02 -0.11
CA ASP A 240 14.96 14.13 -0.09
C ASP A 240 14.37 13.65 1.24
N ARG A 241 13.42 14.42 1.78
CA ARG A 241 12.75 14.10 3.04
C ARG A 241 11.86 12.87 2.88
N ILE A 242 12.03 11.89 3.78
CA ILE A 242 11.18 10.71 3.87
C ILE A 242 10.12 10.93 4.95
N GLY A 243 8.86 10.95 4.54
CA GLY A 243 7.72 10.99 5.46
C GLY A 243 7.53 12.34 6.16
N ILE A 244 6.68 12.35 7.18
CA ILE A 244 6.39 13.54 7.99
C ILE A 244 7.39 13.59 9.16
N PRO A 245 8.04 14.74 9.45
CA PRO A 245 8.89 14.88 10.61
C PRO A 245 8.18 14.47 11.90
N SER A 246 8.82 13.61 12.69
CA SER A 246 8.26 13.17 13.96
C SER A 246 8.68 14.12 15.07
N VAL A 247 7.68 14.71 15.74
CA VAL A 247 7.89 15.63 16.85
C VAL A 247 8.41 14.87 18.07
N ILE A 248 9.55 15.30 18.60
CA ILE A 248 10.17 14.74 19.81
C ILE A 248 9.68 15.49 21.05
N GLN A 249 9.71 16.82 21.03
CA GLN A 249 9.33 17.68 22.16
C GLN A 249 8.79 19.04 21.69
N ASP A 250 7.77 19.54 22.39
CA ASP A 250 7.21 20.88 22.21
C ASP A 250 7.80 21.85 23.23
N HIS A 251 8.03 23.10 22.85
CA HIS A 251 8.53 24.16 23.72
C HIS A 251 7.87 25.51 23.45
N VAL A 252 7.66 26.31 24.49
CA VAL A 252 7.09 27.67 24.44
C VAL A 252 8.17 28.72 24.72
N MET A 253 7.83 30.00 24.57
CA MET A 253 8.71 31.11 24.95
C MET A 253 9.23 30.96 26.40
N GLY A 254 10.53 31.18 26.58
CA GLY A 254 11.21 31.02 27.89
C GLY A 254 11.75 29.60 28.15
N GLN A 255 11.38 28.62 27.32
CA GLN A 255 11.96 27.28 27.35
C GLN A 255 13.08 27.16 26.32
N SER A 256 14.14 26.44 26.68
CA SER A 256 15.23 26.08 25.77
C SER A 256 15.38 24.56 25.67
N TYR A 257 16.10 24.09 24.67
CA TYR A 257 16.38 22.68 24.49
C TYR A 257 17.89 22.42 24.43
N GLN A 258 18.31 21.22 24.78
CA GLN A 258 19.67 20.74 24.60
C GLN A 258 19.64 19.29 24.13
N ILE A 259 20.45 18.97 23.12
CA ILE A 259 20.61 17.61 22.60
C ILE A 259 22.01 17.12 22.95
N LYS A 260 22.13 15.94 23.58
CA LYS A 260 23.40 15.22 23.72
C LYS A 260 23.32 13.92 22.95
N ARG A 261 24.17 13.80 21.93
CA ARG A 261 24.36 12.55 21.19
C ARG A 261 25.12 11.55 22.04
N LYS A 262 24.80 10.28 21.84
CA LYS A 262 25.53 9.16 22.43
C LYS A 262 26.53 8.64 21.41
N GLN A 263 27.62 8.05 21.89
CA GLN A 263 28.54 7.36 21.02
C GLN A 263 27.84 6.12 20.46
N LEU A 264 27.81 6.02 19.13
CA LEU A 264 27.22 4.89 18.43
C LEU A 264 28.25 3.78 18.25
N PRO A 265 27.82 2.50 18.29
CA PRO A 265 28.70 1.40 17.88
C PRO A 265 29.01 1.49 16.39
N THR A 266 29.99 0.71 15.93
CA THR A 266 30.34 0.62 14.50
C THR A 266 29.19 0.05 13.67
N THR A 267 28.43 -0.89 14.25
CA THR A 267 27.26 -1.51 13.64
C THR A 267 26.14 -1.67 14.66
N LEU A 268 24.90 -1.79 14.17
CA LEU A 268 23.71 -2.12 14.95
C LEU A 268 23.17 -3.45 14.43
N SER A 269 23.32 -4.51 15.22
CA SER A 269 22.90 -5.87 14.85
C SER A 269 21.42 -6.12 15.17
N VAL A 270 20.87 -7.18 14.59
CA VAL A 270 19.49 -7.61 14.82
C VAL A 270 19.22 -7.88 16.32
N GLY A 271 18.10 -7.37 16.83
CA GLY A 271 17.68 -7.49 18.23
C GLY A 271 18.38 -6.54 19.19
N GLN A 272 19.42 -5.83 18.74
CA GLN A 272 20.13 -4.85 19.56
C GLN A 272 19.36 -3.53 19.61
N THR A 273 19.28 -2.94 20.81
CA THR A 273 18.78 -1.57 21.03
C THR A 273 19.93 -0.70 21.50
N VAL A 274 20.17 0.43 20.83
CA VAL A 274 21.26 1.35 21.18
C VAL A 274 20.72 2.74 21.50
N PRO A 275 21.23 3.40 22.55
CA PRO A 275 20.87 4.77 22.85
C PRO A 275 21.50 5.69 21.79
N PHE A 276 20.70 6.57 21.21
CA PHE A 276 21.09 7.45 20.11
C PHE A 276 21.38 8.87 20.59
N ALA A 277 20.43 9.47 21.30
CA ALA A 277 20.54 10.83 21.80
C ALA A 277 19.63 11.03 23.02
N THR A 278 19.93 12.07 23.79
CA THR A 278 19.05 12.56 24.85
C THR A 278 18.71 14.02 24.55
N VAL A 279 17.42 14.34 24.57
CA VAL A 279 16.88 15.69 24.39
C VAL A 279 16.34 16.18 25.72
N TRP A 280 16.88 17.29 26.21
CA TRP A 280 16.39 17.95 27.42
C TRP A 280 15.68 19.24 27.07
N LYS A 281 14.53 19.42 27.71
CA LYS A 281 13.82 20.69 27.78
C LYS A 281 14.17 21.39 29.08
N LYS A 282 14.54 22.68 29.01
CA LYS A 282 14.92 23.50 30.15
C LYS A 282 14.03 24.72 30.31
N GLU A 283 13.72 25.04 31.55
CA GLU A 283 12.96 26.24 31.95
C GLU A 283 13.59 26.82 33.21
N GLY A 284 13.87 28.13 33.22
CA GLY A 284 14.57 28.77 34.35
C GLY A 284 15.92 28.11 34.70
N GLY A 285 16.63 27.56 33.70
CA GLY A 285 17.89 26.83 33.90
C GLY A 285 17.76 25.39 34.41
N LYS A 286 16.56 24.94 34.80
CA LYS A 286 16.30 23.57 35.28
C LYS A 286 15.81 22.67 34.16
N ILE A 287 16.13 21.38 34.22
CA ILE A 287 15.60 20.37 33.29
C ILE A 287 14.16 20.06 33.71
N VAL A 288 13.21 20.31 32.82
CA VAL A 288 11.77 20.04 33.04
C VAL A 288 11.28 18.80 32.29
N GLN A 289 11.98 18.37 31.24
CA GLN A 289 11.70 17.13 30.54
C GLN A 289 12.97 16.50 29.97
N GLU A 290 13.09 15.18 30.05
CA GLU A 290 14.17 14.40 29.46
C GLU A 290 13.56 13.30 28.57
N THR A 291 13.88 13.36 27.28
CA THR A 291 13.47 12.35 26.30
C THR A 291 14.70 11.64 25.76
N SER A 292 14.77 10.32 25.93
CA SER A 292 15.84 9.50 25.38
C SER A 292 15.40 8.86 24.07
N LEU A 293 16.24 8.94 23.06
CA LEU A 293 16.04 8.38 21.73
C LEU A 293 16.89 7.11 21.57
N TYR A 294 16.32 6.11 20.92
CA TYR A 294 16.92 4.80 20.73
C TYR A 294 16.75 4.32 19.30
N MET A 295 17.72 3.53 18.83
CA MET A 295 17.65 2.82 17.56
C MET A 295 17.65 1.32 17.81
N ARG A 296 16.87 0.59 17.02
CA ARG A 296 16.80 -0.87 17.06
C ARG A 296 16.67 -1.42 15.65
N LEU A 297 17.31 -2.57 15.39
CA LEU A 297 17.03 -3.37 14.21
C LEU A 297 16.22 -4.60 14.63
N ASN A 298 14.93 -4.63 14.27
CA ASN A 298 14.09 -5.80 14.50
C ASN A 298 14.37 -6.88 13.45
N GLN A 299 14.42 -8.14 13.86
CA GLN A 299 14.56 -9.27 12.93
C GLN A 299 13.34 -9.38 12.00
N THR A 300 12.16 -9.34 12.60
CA THR A 300 10.89 -9.40 11.88
C THR A 300 10.31 -8.01 11.78
N TYR A 301 9.83 -7.68 10.59
CA TYR A 301 9.02 -6.50 10.41
C TYR A 301 7.78 -6.55 11.33
N LYS A 302 7.52 -5.46 12.05
CA LYS A 302 6.25 -5.27 12.78
C LYS A 302 5.47 -4.18 12.07
N LYS A 303 4.17 -4.40 11.87
CA LYS A 303 3.30 -3.37 11.29
C LYS A 303 3.45 -2.08 12.09
N PRO A 304 3.81 -0.96 11.44
CA PRO A 304 4.00 0.31 12.13
C PRO A 304 2.71 0.71 12.85
N ALA A 305 2.80 0.99 14.16
CA ALA A 305 1.63 1.40 14.95
C ALA A 305 1.01 2.71 14.42
N ASN A 306 1.85 3.53 13.77
CA ASN A 306 1.52 4.82 13.20
C ASN A 306 1.49 4.81 11.67
N TYR A 307 1.22 3.67 11.00
CA TYR A 307 0.95 3.62 9.55
C TYR A 307 -0.39 4.27 9.18
N LYS A 308 -0.66 5.45 9.73
CA LYS A 308 -1.64 6.40 9.25
C LYS A 308 -0.89 7.37 8.35
N TYR A 309 -0.41 6.89 7.21
CA TYR A 309 -0.19 7.82 6.12
C TYR A 309 -1.54 8.51 5.89
N GLY A 310 -1.61 9.83 6.09
CA GLY A 310 -2.84 10.61 5.90
C GLY A 310 -3.48 10.44 4.51
N PHE A 311 -2.75 9.83 3.57
CA PHE A 311 -3.22 9.43 2.26
C PHE A 311 -4.11 8.16 2.23
N LEU A 312 -3.96 7.23 3.18
CA LEU A 312 -4.67 5.94 3.19
C LEU A 312 -5.95 5.94 4.05
N ASP A 313 -6.05 6.84 5.03
CA ASP A 313 -7.23 6.98 5.90
C ASP A 313 -8.41 7.69 5.19
N ALA A 314 -8.16 8.34 4.05
CA ALA A 314 -9.19 9.03 3.25
C ALA A 314 -9.87 8.12 2.21
N SER A 315 -9.35 6.91 1.97
CA SER A 315 -9.94 5.97 1.02
C SER A 315 -11.23 5.39 1.58
N PRO A 316 -12.39 5.56 0.92
CA PRO A 316 -13.64 4.92 1.34
C PRO A 316 -13.41 3.41 1.47
N THR A 317 -13.58 2.87 2.68
CA THR A 317 -13.50 1.40 2.92
C THR A 317 -14.73 0.65 2.38
N THR A 318 -15.72 1.42 1.91
CA THR A 318 -16.96 0.98 1.29
C THR A 318 -16.76 0.62 -0.20
N TYR A 319 -17.79 0.02 -0.78
CA TYR A 319 -17.87 -0.17 -2.23
C TYR A 319 -18.23 1.17 -2.88
N VAL A 320 -17.53 1.49 -3.96
CA VAL A 320 -17.91 2.55 -4.90
C VAL A 320 -18.27 1.90 -6.24
N GLY A 321 -19.10 2.56 -7.03
CA GLY A 321 -19.59 2.01 -8.29
C GLY A 321 -19.68 3.07 -9.37
N TYR A 322 -19.47 2.67 -10.63
CA TYR A 322 -19.52 3.58 -11.77
C TYR A 322 -20.17 2.92 -12.97
N ILE A 323 -20.88 3.75 -13.74
CA ILE A 323 -21.28 3.46 -15.11
C ILE A 323 -20.31 4.15 -16.07
N HIS A 324 -19.78 3.41 -17.03
CA HIS A 324 -18.85 3.93 -18.03
C HIS A 324 -18.83 3.03 -19.28
N ASP A 325 -18.23 3.48 -20.38
CA ASP A 325 -18.14 2.66 -21.60
C ASP A 325 -16.89 1.79 -21.66
N SER A 326 -15.79 2.32 -21.11
CA SER A 326 -14.50 1.62 -21.08
C SER A 326 -13.74 1.90 -19.78
N PRO A 327 -12.91 0.96 -19.30
CA PRO A 327 -12.03 1.20 -18.15
C PRO A 327 -11.17 2.47 -18.29
N LYS A 328 -10.80 2.81 -19.53
CA LYS A 328 -9.99 3.99 -19.85
C LYS A 328 -10.65 5.29 -19.37
N GLN A 329 -11.96 5.45 -19.56
CA GLN A 329 -12.65 6.66 -19.10
C GLN A 329 -12.51 6.83 -17.58
N LEU A 330 -12.68 5.76 -16.80
CA LEU A 330 -12.49 5.80 -15.34
C LEU A 330 -11.06 6.14 -14.93
N VAL A 331 -10.06 5.68 -15.68
CA VAL A 331 -8.65 5.99 -15.44
C VAL A 331 -8.35 7.45 -15.76
N ASP A 332 -8.82 7.94 -16.90
CA ASP A 332 -8.62 9.31 -17.37
C ASP A 332 -9.51 10.31 -16.61
N ASN A 333 -10.41 9.82 -15.76
CA ASN A 333 -11.36 10.60 -14.99
C ASN A 333 -12.24 11.51 -15.86
N ASP A 334 -12.63 11.01 -17.04
CA ASP A 334 -13.45 11.74 -18.00
C ASP A 334 -14.93 11.73 -17.58
N PHE A 335 -15.27 12.64 -16.67
CA PHE A 335 -16.61 12.77 -16.07
C PHE A 335 -17.75 12.98 -17.08
N LYS A 336 -17.44 13.29 -18.35
CA LYS A 336 -18.47 13.38 -19.41
C LYS A 336 -19.04 12.02 -19.78
N PHE A 337 -18.31 10.93 -19.53
CA PHE A 337 -18.69 9.57 -19.90
C PHE A 337 -18.72 8.61 -18.72
N ILE A 338 -18.73 9.15 -17.50
CA ILE A 338 -18.75 8.39 -16.25
C ILE A 338 -19.89 8.89 -15.38
N SER A 339 -20.78 7.99 -14.97
CA SER A 339 -21.79 8.29 -13.96
C SER A 339 -21.42 7.55 -12.66
N ALA A 340 -21.14 8.30 -11.61
CA ALA A 340 -20.89 7.73 -10.28
C ALA A 340 -22.19 7.19 -9.68
N ILE A 341 -22.14 6.00 -9.11
CA ILE A 341 -23.27 5.38 -8.42
C ILE A 341 -23.20 5.77 -6.94
N PRO A 342 -24.32 6.16 -6.31
CA PRO A 342 -24.33 6.43 -4.88
C PRO A 342 -23.77 5.27 -4.05
N ASP A 343 -22.88 5.55 -3.09
CA ASP A 343 -22.19 4.52 -2.28
C ASP A 343 -23.15 3.54 -1.59
N LYS A 344 -24.32 4.01 -1.16
CA LYS A 344 -25.37 3.16 -0.57
C LYS A 344 -25.89 2.13 -1.57
N LEU A 345 -26.07 2.53 -2.83
CA LEU A 345 -26.52 1.66 -3.92
C LEU A 345 -25.40 0.70 -4.34
N ALA A 346 -24.16 1.18 -4.48
CA ALA A 346 -23.00 0.33 -4.78
C ALA A 346 -22.80 -0.76 -3.70
N LYS A 347 -22.91 -0.40 -2.42
CA LYS A 347 -22.85 -1.35 -1.29
C LYS A 347 -23.98 -2.37 -1.33
N LYS A 348 -25.22 -1.94 -1.63
CA LYS A 348 -26.38 -2.82 -1.72
C LYS A 348 -26.25 -3.82 -2.88
N MET A 349 -25.85 -3.35 -4.07
CA MET A 349 -25.53 -4.23 -5.20
C MET A 349 -24.44 -5.24 -4.83
N ALA A 350 -23.36 -4.78 -4.19
CA ALA A 350 -22.30 -5.68 -3.76
C ALA A 350 -22.75 -6.75 -2.75
N GLN A 351 -23.76 -6.46 -1.92
CA GLN A 351 -24.36 -7.44 -1.01
C GLN A 351 -25.24 -8.44 -1.76
N GLU A 352 -26.11 -7.96 -2.65
CA GLU A 352 -26.98 -8.83 -3.47
C GLU A 352 -26.15 -9.79 -4.34
N LEU A 353 -25.03 -9.34 -4.91
CA LEU A 353 -24.21 -10.13 -5.81
C LEU A 353 -23.27 -11.13 -5.11
N LYS A 354 -23.16 -11.11 -3.78
CA LYS A 354 -22.38 -12.13 -3.04
C LYS A 354 -23.09 -13.47 -2.94
N GLU A 355 -24.41 -13.45 -2.94
CA GLU A 355 -25.25 -14.65 -2.78
C GLU A 355 -26.49 -14.49 -3.67
N THR A 356 -26.36 -14.89 -4.92
CA THR A 356 -27.45 -14.72 -5.90
C THR A 356 -27.59 -15.96 -6.77
N ASP A 357 -28.82 -16.20 -7.21
CA ASP A 357 -29.10 -17.23 -8.20
C ASP A 357 -28.72 -16.68 -9.58
N VAL A 358 -27.86 -17.42 -10.27
CA VAL A 358 -27.45 -17.08 -11.64
C VAL A 358 -28.41 -17.68 -12.65
N MET A 359 -28.84 -16.88 -13.61
CA MET A 359 -29.81 -17.27 -14.63
C MET A 359 -29.45 -16.64 -15.98
N GLU A 360 -30.03 -17.14 -17.06
CA GLU A 360 -29.86 -16.49 -18.37
C GLU A 360 -30.46 -15.07 -18.32
N PRO A 361 -29.67 -14.03 -18.64
CA PRO A 361 -30.13 -12.65 -18.52
C PRO A 361 -31.28 -12.42 -19.49
N GLN A 362 -32.29 -11.69 -19.03
CA GLN A 362 -33.47 -11.36 -19.82
C GLN A 362 -33.43 -9.89 -20.23
N GLY A 363 -34.02 -9.58 -21.38
CA GLY A 363 -34.10 -8.21 -21.88
C GLY A 363 -32.95 -7.82 -22.83
N THR A 364 -32.80 -6.52 -23.05
CA THR A 364 -31.88 -5.98 -24.04
C THR A 364 -30.57 -5.60 -23.36
N LYS A 365 -29.44 -6.04 -23.95
CA LYS A 365 -28.11 -5.59 -23.54
C LYS A 365 -28.00 -4.07 -23.73
N LEU A 366 -27.66 -3.35 -22.67
CA LEU A 366 -27.34 -1.94 -22.74
C LEU A 366 -25.98 -1.78 -23.40
N LYS A 367 -25.99 -1.46 -24.70
CA LYS A 367 -24.75 -1.25 -25.45
C LYS A 367 -24.00 -0.05 -24.86
N GLN A 368 -22.67 -0.14 -24.86
CA GLN A 368 -21.73 0.85 -24.34
C GLN A 368 -21.70 0.93 -22.81
N LYS A 369 -22.82 0.94 -22.08
CA LYS A 369 -22.80 1.08 -20.61
C LYS A 369 -22.33 -0.19 -19.87
N LYS A 370 -21.27 -0.06 -19.09
CA LYS A 370 -20.73 -1.09 -18.17
C LYS A 370 -20.82 -0.60 -16.73
N LEU A 371 -21.13 -1.53 -15.82
CA LEU A 371 -21.08 -1.31 -14.39
C LEU A 371 -19.75 -1.80 -13.84
N THR A 372 -18.97 -0.96 -13.18
CA THR A 372 -17.79 -1.40 -12.41
C THR A 372 -17.97 -1.12 -10.94
N LEU A 373 -17.83 -2.15 -10.11
CA LEU A 373 -17.75 -2.04 -8.66
C LEU A 373 -16.29 -2.11 -8.22
N ILE A 374 -15.89 -1.22 -7.31
CA ILE A 374 -14.50 -1.09 -6.87
C ILE A 374 -14.47 -1.09 -5.33
N ARG A 375 -13.50 -1.82 -4.77
CA ARG A 375 -13.19 -1.79 -3.34
C ARG A 375 -11.73 -2.14 -3.06
N LYS A 376 -11.03 -1.25 -2.36
CA LYS A 376 -9.62 -1.38 -1.96
C LYS A 376 -8.70 -1.71 -3.15
N GLY A 377 -8.87 -0.98 -4.25
CA GLY A 377 -8.12 -1.18 -5.49
C GLY A 377 -8.48 -2.44 -6.29
N LYS A 378 -9.38 -3.31 -5.77
CA LYS A 378 -9.95 -4.42 -6.52
C LYS A 378 -11.19 -3.95 -7.26
N SER A 379 -11.45 -4.49 -8.44
CA SER A 379 -12.60 -4.15 -9.27
C SER A 379 -13.23 -5.38 -9.91
N GLN A 380 -14.47 -5.22 -10.36
CA GLN A 380 -15.14 -6.14 -11.27
C GLN A 380 -16.11 -5.36 -12.15
N THR A 381 -15.97 -5.56 -13.45
CA THR A 381 -16.82 -4.94 -14.47
C THR A 381 -17.88 -5.93 -14.96
N PHE A 382 -19.10 -5.42 -15.15
CA PHE A 382 -20.27 -6.14 -15.61
C PHE A 382 -20.88 -5.45 -16.83
N GLU A 383 -21.42 -6.26 -17.72
CA GLU A 383 -22.37 -5.82 -18.73
C GLU A 383 -23.77 -5.74 -18.12
N LEU A 384 -24.59 -4.81 -18.61
CA LEU A 384 -25.95 -4.61 -18.11
C LEU A 384 -26.98 -5.04 -19.14
N PHE A 385 -28.02 -5.71 -18.67
CA PHE A 385 -29.20 -6.06 -19.45
C PHE A 385 -30.43 -5.51 -18.76
N GLU A 386 -31.29 -4.87 -19.54
CA GLU A 386 -32.49 -4.22 -19.02
C GLU A 386 -33.74 -4.84 -19.64
N ARG A 387 -34.70 -5.19 -18.78
CA ARG A 387 -36.04 -5.61 -19.19
C ARG A 387 -37.08 -4.72 -18.53
N LYS A 388 -37.72 -3.88 -19.34
CA LYS A 388 -38.89 -3.09 -18.94
C LYS A 388 -40.14 -3.96 -19.01
N ARG A 389 -40.94 -3.99 -17.93
CA ARG A 389 -42.30 -4.55 -17.89
C ARG A 389 -43.26 -3.46 -17.41
N ALA A 390 -44.56 -3.62 -17.68
CA ALA A 390 -45.59 -2.59 -17.46
C ALA A 390 -45.60 -1.91 -16.07
N LYS A 391 -45.10 -2.56 -15.00
CA LYS A 391 -44.98 -1.98 -13.64
C LYS A 391 -43.67 -2.33 -12.92
N LYS A 392 -42.69 -2.90 -13.63
CA LYS A 392 -41.45 -3.42 -13.01
C LYS A 392 -40.28 -3.22 -13.95
N LEU A 393 -39.17 -2.80 -13.38
CA LEU A 393 -37.88 -2.79 -14.05
C LEU A 393 -37.01 -3.92 -13.53
N GLU A 394 -36.38 -4.66 -14.44
CA GLU A 394 -35.43 -5.70 -14.10
C GLU A 394 -34.09 -5.38 -14.74
N ILE A 395 -33.04 -5.25 -13.93
CA ILE A 395 -31.66 -5.16 -14.41
C ILE A 395 -30.92 -6.45 -14.05
N TYR A 396 -30.24 -7.01 -15.04
CA TYR A 396 -29.34 -8.15 -14.88
C TYR A 396 -27.90 -7.67 -15.07
N VAL A 397 -27.00 -8.07 -14.17
CA VAL A 397 -25.56 -7.84 -14.28
C VAL A 397 -24.88 -9.10 -14.78
N VAL A 398 -24.07 -8.98 -15.82
CA VAL A 398 -23.50 -10.12 -16.55
C VAL A 398 -21.98 -9.98 -16.60
N LYS A 399 -21.24 -11.01 -16.18
CA LYS A 399 -19.79 -11.02 -16.33
C LYS A 399 -19.44 -11.01 -17.83
N PRO A 400 -18.46 -10.22 -18.30
CA PRO A 400 -18.05 -10.23 -19.71
C PRO A 400 -17.77 -11.65 -20.21
N GLY A 401 -18.39 -12.03 -21.33
CA GLY A 401 -18.26 -13.37 -21.92
C GLY A 401 -19.09 -14.48 -21.26
N SER A 402 -19.82 -14.21 -20.17
CA SER A 402 -20.72 -15.17 -19.53
C SER A 402 -22.09 -15.22 -20.22
N LYS A 403 -22.69 -16.42 -20.29
CA LYS A 403 -24.10 -16.61 -20.69
C LYS A 403 -25.08 -16.50 -19.52
N LYS A 404 -24.58 -16.51 -18.28
CA LYS A 404 -25.38 -16.35 -17.05
C LYS A 404 -25.17 -14.96 -16.46
N GLY A 405 -26.23 -14.41 -15.89
CA GLY A 405 -26.32 -13.14 -15.20
C GLY A 405 -26.91 -13.27 -13.80
N ALA A 406 -26.70 -12.26 -12.97
CA ALA A 406 -27.39 -12.11 -11.69
C ALA A 406 -28.44 -11.01 -11.81
N LYS A 407 -29.66 -11.29 -11.32
CA LYS A 407 -30.76 -10.32 -11.31
C LYS A 407 -30.66 -9.45 -10.07
N LEU A 408 -30.65 -8.12 -10.24
CA LEU A 408 -30.74 -7.19 -9.12
C LEU A 408 -32.18 -7.15 -8.57
N SER A 409 -32.34 -6.86 -7.28
CA SER A 409 -33.66 -6.66 -6.70
C SER A 409 -34.41 -5.51 -7.39
N GLY A 410 -35.74 -5.48 -7.33
CA GLY A 410 -36.54 -4.44 -7.99
C GLY A 410 -36.13 -3.03 -7.57
N THR A 411 -36.03 -2.81 -6.26
CA THR A 411 -35.57 -1.53 -5.70
C THR A 411 -34.15 -1.14 -6.12
N THR A 412 -33.26 -2.11 -6.28
CA THR A 412 -31.88 -1.86 -6.74
C THR A 412 -31.83 -1.59 -8.24
N SER A 413 -32.67 -2.27 -9.03
CA SER A 413 -32.83 -2.06 -10.47
C SER A 413 -33.38 -0.66 -10.76
N GLU A 414 -34.41 -0.21 -10.03
CA GLU A 414 -34.99 1.13 -10.17
C GLU A 414 -33.96 2.22 -9.87
N ALA A 415 -33.29 2.14 -8.72
CA ALA A 415 -32.27 3.11 -8.34
C ALA A 415 -31.07 3.14 -9.31
N LEU A 416 -30.65 1.98 -9.84
CA LEU A 416 -29.59 1.93 -10.85
C LEU A 416 -30.05 2.52 -12.19
N SER A 417 -31.31 2.34 -12.55
CA SER A 417 -31.85 2.93 -13.78
C SER A 417 -31.92 4.44 -13.74
N GLU A 418 -32.16 5.05 -12.59
CA GLU A 418 -32.10 6.50 -12.44
C GLU A 418 -30.69 7.01 -12.78
N VAL A 419 -29.64 6.32 -12.29
CA VAL A 419 -28.24 6.64 -12.62
C VAL A 419 -27.94 6.39 -14.10
N LEU A 420 -28.51 5.35 -14.71
CA LEU A 420 -28.31 5.06 -16.13
C LEU A 420 -28.97 6.09 -17.06
N ASN A 421 -29.96 6.85 -16.58
CA ASN A 421 -30.69 7.84 -17.38
C ASN A 421 -30.25 9.29 -17.09
N GLN A 422 -29.29 9.47 -16.19
CA GLN A 422 -28.50 10.70 -16.03
C GLN A 422 -27.35 10.69 -17.03
#